data_AF-A0A7W1N7M9-F1
#
_entry.id   AF-A0A7W1N7M9-F1
#
_cell.length_a   1.000
_cell.length_b   1.000
_cell.length_c   1.000
_cell.angle_alpha   90.00
_cell.angle_beta   90.00
_cell.angle_gamma   90.00
#
_symmetry.space_group_name_H-M   'P 1'
#
loop_
_entity.id
_entity.type
_entity.pdbx_description
1 polymer ?
#
loop_
_entity_poly.entity_id
_entity_poly.type
_entity_poly.pdbx_seq_one_letter_code
_entity_poly.pdbx_strand_id
1 'polypeptide(L)'
;MKRGELESRLLILVTLALVAFGLVMVYSATSASATVGGKDPSYYLKRQGIYAALGIVLMMVAQRWDFRRLRALAPILVVGSLGLLGAVLVIGPPINGARRWISLGPAVFQPSEFAKLALAIWASAYY
;
A
#
# COMPACT_ATOMS: atom_id res chain seq x y z
N MET A 1 0.61 32.18 4.63
CA MET A 1 0.20 30.77 4.55
C MET A 1 -0.37 30.36 5.90
N LYS A 2 -1.52 29.68 5.92
CA LYS A 2 -2.07 29.14 7.17
C LYS A 2 -1.18 27.98 7.63
N ARG A 3 -0.89 27.85 8.93
CA ARG A 3 0.03 26.82 9.48
C ARG A 3 -0.29 25.40 8.98
N GLY A 4 -1.57 25.04 8.88
CA GLY A 4 -2.00 23.73 8.36
C GLY A 4 -1.69 23.48 6.88
N GLU A 5 -1.57 24.52 6.04
CA GLU A 5 -1.15 24.36 4.64
C GLU A 5 0.35 24.04 4.54
N LEU A 6 1.16 24.62 5.44
CA LEU A 6 2.60 24.34 5.50
C LEU A 6 2.85 22.90 5.94
N GLU A 7 2.19 22.46 7.02
CA GLU A 7 2.32 21.11 7.56
C GLU A 7 1.92 20.05 6.52
N SER A 8 0.79 20.26 5.82
CA SER A 8 0.33 19.36 4.75
C SER A 8 1.35 19.26 3.60
N ARG A 9 1.90 20.40 3.16
CA ARG A 9 2.92 20.43 2.10
C ARG A 9 4.21 19.73 2.54
N LEU A 10 4.63 19.93 3.78
CA LEU A 10 5.81 19.27 4.34
C LEU A 10 5.63 17.75 4.40
N LEU A 11 4.49 17.26 4.88
CA LEU A 11 4.20 15.82 4.90
C LEU A 11 4.25 15.20 3.50
N ILE A 12 3.69 15.86 2.50
CA ILE A 12 3.73 15.40 1.11
C ILE A 12 5.18 15.37 0.61
N LEU A 13 5.96 16.43 0.82
CA LEU A 13 7.35 16.50 0.37
C LEU A 13 8.21 15.43 1.03
N VAL A 14 8.09 15.23 2.34
CA VAL A 14 8.81 14.18 3.08
C VAL A 14 8.40 12.80 2.57
N THR A 15 7.11 12.55 2.35
CA THR A 15 6.62 11.28 1.79
C THR A 15 7.21 11.01 0.41
N LEU A 16 7.22 12.01 -0.49
CA LEU A 16 7.81 11.87 -1.82
C LEU A 16 9.33 11.62 -1.76
N ALA A 17 10.05 12.30 -0.86
CA ALA A 17 11.47 12.09 -0.64
C ALA A 17 11.77 10.66 -0.17
N LEU A 18 10.97 10.13 0.78
CA LEU A 18 11.11 8.76 1.27
C LEU A 18 10.80 7.72 0.18
N VAL A 19 9.79 7.97 -0.67
CA VAL A 19 9.49 7.10 -1.81
C VAL A 19 10.64 7.10 -2.82
N ALA A 20 11.18 8.27 -3.18
CA ALA A 20 12.32 8.38 -4.08
C ALA A 20 13.56 7.68 -3.52
N PHE A 21 13.86 7.88 -2.24
CA PHE A 21 14.94 7.18 -1.54
C PHE A 21 14.73 5.66 -1.56
N GLY A 22 13.51 5.19 -1.29
CA GLY A 22 13.16 3.77 -1.36
C GLY A 22 13.37 3.17 -2.75
N LEU A 23 13.05 3.90 -3.83
CA LEU A 23 13.29 3.44 -5.20
C LEU A 23 14.79 3.29 -5.50
N VAL A 24 15.62 4.23 -5.05
CA VAL A 24 17.09 4.14 -5.17
C VAL A 24 17.61 2.91 -4.42
N MET A 25 17.12 2.67 -3.20
CA MET A 25 17.51 1.50 -2.40
C MET A 25 17.09 0.17 -3.04
N VAL A 26 15.90 0.11 -3.65
CA VAL A 26 15.46 -1.08 -4.39
C VAL A 26 16.39 -1.37 -5.56
N TYR A 27 16.76 -0.36 -6.35
CA TYR A 27 17.71 -0.53 -7.44
C TYR A 27 19.07 -1.03 -6.93
N SER A 28 19.60 -0.40 -5.87
CA SER A 28 20.86 -0.79 -5.25
C SER A 28 20.86 -2.25 -4.79
N ALA A 29 19.84 -2.68 -4.04
CA ALA A 29 19.76 -4.02 -3.47
C ALA A 29 19.43 -5.13 -4.48
N THR A 30 18.75 -4.81 -5.58
CA THR A 30 18.26 -5.83 -6.53
C THR A 30 19.03 -5.89 -7.84
N SER A 31 19.90 -4.93 -8.14
CA SER A 31 20.71 -4.89 -9.37
C SER A 31 21.63 -6.11 -9.53
N ALA A 32 22.32 -6.51 -8.46
CA ALA A 32 23.17 -7.71 -8.47
C ALA A 32 22.35 -8.99 -8.65
N SER A 33 21.25 -9.13 -7.91
CA SER A 33 20.36 -10.30 -7.94
C SER A 33 19.61 -10.45 -9.27
N ALA A 34 19.27 -9.35 -9.94
CA ALA A 34 18.63 -9.38 -11.26
C ALA A 34 19.57 -9.87 -12.36
N THR A 35 20.83 -9.42 -12.32
CA THR A 35 21.88 -9.82 -13.27
C THR A 35 22.19 -11.32 -13.16
N VAL A 36 22.27 -11.86 -11.95
CA VAL A 36 22.49 -13.30 -11.71
C VAL A 36 21.30 -14.16 -12.17
N GLY A 37 20.08 -13.62 -12.09
CA GLY A 37 18.85 -14.31 -12.52
C GLY A 37 18.52 -14.20 -14.00
N GLY A 38 19.41 -13.62 -14.84
CA GLY A 38 19.17 -13.42 -16.27
C GLY A 38 18.07 -12.42 -16.60
N LYS A 39 17.66 -11.58 -15.64
CA LYS A 39 16.65 -10.54 -15.83
C LYS A 39 17.34 -9.19 -16.05
N ASP A 40 16.67 -8.30 -16.78
CA ASP A 40 17.08 -6.89 -16.89
C ASP A 40 17.31 -6.32 -15.47
N PRO A 41 18.49 -5.73 -15.17
CA PRO A 41 18.79 -5.13 -13.86
C PRO A 41 17.74 -4.14 -13.37
N SER A 42 17.01 -3.54 -14.30
CA SER A 42 15.93 -2.58 -14.01
C SER A 42 14.56 -3.23 -13.75
N TYR A 43 14.41 -4.55 -13.83
CA TYR A 43 13.12 -5.25 -13.70
C TYR A 43 12.38 -4.92 -12.39
N TYR A 44 13.06 -5.06 -11.25
CA TYR A 44 12.46 -4.78 -9.94
C TYR A 44 12.20 -3.29 -9.73
N LEU A 45 13.10 -2.43 -10.24
CA LEU A 45 12.92 -0.97 -10.21
C LEU A 45 11.69 -0.54 -11.02
N LYS A 46 11.51 -1.05 -12.25
CA LYS A 46 10.35 -0.76 -13.10
C LYS A 46 9.05 -1.14 -12.39
N ARG A 47 8.99 -2.34 -11.81
CA ARG A 47 7.82 -2.81 -11.07
C ARG A 47 7.54 -1.96 -9.83
N GLN A 48 8.56 -1.65 -9.04
CA GLN A 48 8.41 -0.78 -7.87
C GLN A 48 7.99 0.64 -8.26
N GLY A 49 8.51 1.16 -9.38
CA GLY A 49 8.13 2.45 -9.95
C GLY A 49 6.66 2.53 -10.33
N ILE A 50 6.10 1.47 -10.92
CA ILE A 50 4.65 1.41 -11.23
C ILE A 50 3.81 1.46 -9.94
N TYR A 51 4.17 0.68 -8.91
CA TYR A 51 3.47 0.72 -7.63
C TYR A 51 3.63 2.05 -6.90
N ALA A 52 4.80 2.68 -6.97
CA ALA A 52 5.05 4.00 -6.41
C ALA A 52 4.18 5.07 -7.10
N ALA A 53 4.13 5.06 -8.45
CA ALA A 53 3.29 5.96 -9.21
C ALA A 53 1.80 5.78 -8.86
N LEU A 54 1.32 4.54 -8.81
CA LEU A 54 -0.05 4.23 -8.40
C LEU A 54 -0.33 4.71 -6.97
N GLY A 55 0.59 4.49 -6.03
CA GLY A 55 0.49 4.96 -4.65
C GLY A 55 0.42 6.48 -4.55
N ILE A 56 1.23 7.21 -5.33
CA ILE A 56 1.20 8.68 -5.38
C ILE A 56 -0.15 9.18 -5.91
N VAL A 57 -0.69 8.57 -6.98
CA VAL A 57 -2.02 8.92 -7.50
C VAL A 57 -3.09 8.67 -6.44
N LEU A 58 -3.07 7.51 -5.77
CA LEU A 58 -4.01 7.20 -4.69
C LEU A 58 -3.90 8.18 -3.53
N MET A 59 -2.69 8.57 -3.12
CA MET A 59 -2.46 9.59 -2.09
C MET A 59 -3.07 10.94 -2.51
N MET A 60 -2.85 11.38 -3.76
CA MET A 60 -3.36 12.65 -4.27
C MET A 60 -4.89 12.69 -4.35
N VAL A 61 -5.54 11.56 -4.60
CA VAL A 61 -6.99 11.42 -4.58
C VAL A 61 -7.51 11.36 -3.14
N ALA A 62 -6.89 10.53 -2.29
CA ALA A 62 -7.32 10.33 -0.90
C ALA A 62 -7.23 11.61 -0.07
N GLN A 63 -6.19 12.44 -0.24
CA GLN A 63 -6.07 13.73 0.48
C GLN A 63 -7.20 14.72 0.15
N ARG A 64 -7.87 14.56 -1.00
CA ARG A 64 -8.99 15.42 -1.42
C ARG A 64 -10.34 14.88 -0.92
N TRP A 65 -10.37 13.66 -0.40
CA TRP A 65 -11.58 13.01 0.08
C TRP A 65 -11.88 13.41 1.52
N ASP A 66 -13.13 13.78 1.80
CA ASP A 66 -13.55 14.08 3.17
C ASP A 66 -13.56 12.80 4.01
N PHE A 67 -12.62 12.70 4.94
CA PHE A 67 -12.47 11.57 5.85
C PHE A 67 -13.72 11.32 6.70
N ARG A 68 -14.58 12.33 6.91
CA ARG A 68 -15.84 12.18 7.65
C ARG A 68 -16.80 11.20 6.97
N ARG A 69 -16.73 11.08 5.64
CA ARG A 69 -17.53 10.10 4.88
C ARG A 69 -17.10 8.66 5.15
N LEU A 70 -15.84 8.44 5.56
CA LEU A 70 -15.34 7.11 5.90
C LEU A 70 -15.98 6.57 7.18
N ARG A 71 -16.46 7.45 8.08
CA ARG A 71 -17.13 7.05 9.33
C ARG A 71 -18.33 6.15 9.09
N ALA A 72 -19.20 6.52 8.14
CA ALA A 72 -20.38 5.74 7.80
C ALA A 72 -20.03 4.39 7.15
N LEU A 73 -18.89 4.32 6.46
CA LEU A 73 -18.40 3.10 5.82
C LEU A 73 -17.63 2.19 6.77
N ALA A 74 -17.23 2.68 7.95
CA ALA A 74 -16.34 1.96 8.86
C ALA A 74 -16.81 0.54 9.22
N PRO A 75 -18.09 0.28 9.56
CA PRO A 75 -18.56 -1.09 9.83
C PRO A 75 -18.43 -2.00 8.61
N ILE A 76 -18.77 -1.49 7.42
CA ILE A 76 -18.70 -2.23 6.16
C ILE A 76 -17.23 -2.56 5.82
N LEU A 77 -16.32 -1.61 6.02
CA LEU A 77 -14.89 -1.82 5.81
C LEU A 77 -14.32 -2.90 6.73
N VAL A 78 -14.72 -2.90 8.01
CA VAL A 78 -14.30 -3.92 8.98
C VAL A 78 -14.85 -5.30 8.60
N VAL A 79 -16.16 -5.42 8.38
CA VAL A 79 -16.77 -6.72 7.98
C VAL A 79 -16.16 -7.22 6.67
N GLY A 80 -15.98 -6.34 5.69
CA GLY A 80 -15.31 -6.67 4.43
C GLY A 80 -13.87 -7.15 4.64
N SER A 81 -13.11 -6.47 5.51
CA SER A 81 -11.74 -6.87 5.82
C SER A 81 -11.66 -8.23 6.53
N LEU A 82 -12.59 -8.52 7.45
CA LEU A 82 -12.69 -9.83 8.11
C LEU A 82 -13.03 -10.93 7.10
N GLY A 83 -13.94 -10.64 6.17
CA GLY A 83 -14.26 -11.52 5.05
C GLY A 83 -13.05 -11.83 4.18
N LEU A 84 -12.26 -10.82 3.82
CA LEU A 84 -11.03 -10.99 3.03
C LEU A 84 -9.95 -11.77 3.79
N LEU A 85 -9.82 -11.54 5.11
CA LEU A 85 -8.92 -12.30 5.97
C LEU A 85 -9.34 -13.76 6.08
N GLY A 86 -10.63 -14.05 6.17
CA GLY A 86 -11.13 -15.42 6.09
C GLY A 86 -10.88 -16.04 4.71
N ALA A 87 -11.18 -15.29 3.64
CA ALA A 87 -11.00 -15.75 2.27
C ALA A 87 -9.56 -16.18 1.98
N VAL A 88 -8.55 -15.38 2.36
CA VAL A 88 -7.15 -15.69 2.06
C VAL A 88 -6.66 -16.99 2.70
N LEU A 89 -7.26 -17.44 3.81
CA LEU A 89 -6.95 -18.74 4.39
C LEU A 89 -7.40 -19.91 3.50
N VAL A 90 -8.45 -19.72 2.71
CA VAL A 90 -8.99 -20.73 1.81
C VAL A 90 -8.38 -20.64 0.42
N ILE A 91 -8.36 -19.44 -0.18
CA ILE A 91 -7.97 -19.23 -1.58
C ILE A 91 -6.50 -18.83 -1.77
N GLY A 92 -5.83 -18.36 -0.72
CA GLY A 92 -4.45 -17.88 -0.80
C GLY A 92 -3.45 -19.03 -0.94
N PRO A 93 -2.51 -18.99 -1.90
CA PRO A 93 -1.45 -19.97 -1.96
C PRO A 93 -0.56 -19.90 -0.70
N PRO A 94 -0.06 -21.04 -0.20
CA PRO A 94 0.93 -21.04 0.87
C PRO A 94 2.27 -20.52 0.34
N ILE A 95 2.73 -19.40 0.88
CA ILE A 95 4.04 -18.81 0.59
C ILE A 95 4.82 -18.80 1.90
N ASN A 96 6.00 -19.43 1.93
CA ASN A 96 6.82 -19.58 3.14
C ASN A 96 6.03 -20.15 4.34
N GLY A 97 5.17 -21.16 4.08
CA GLY A 97 4.37 -21.83 5.11
C GLY A 97 3.13 -21.07 5.59
N ALA A 98 2.82 -19.88 5.05
CA ALA A 98 1.66 -19.10 5.45
C ALA A 98 0.79 -18.64 4.26
N ARG A 99 -0.53 -18.56 4.47
CA ARG A 99 -1.48 -18.03 3.49
C ARG A 99 -1.82 -16.58 3.83
N ARG A 100 -1.23 -15.64 3.10
CA ARG A 100 -1.34 -14.19 3.37
C ARG A 100 -1.69 -13.36 2.14
N TRP A 101 -1.56 -13.95 0.96
CA TRP A 101 -1.59 -13.25 -0.31
C TRP A 101 -2.69 -13.81 -1.19
N ILE A 102 -3.43 -12.93 -1.85
CA ILE A 102 -4.41 -13.28 -2.88
C ILE A 102 -3.82 -12.84 -4.22
N SER A 103 -3.59 -13.79 -5.11
CA SER A 103 -3.08 -13.51 -6.46
C SER A 103 -4.23 -13.03 -7.36
N LEU A 104 -4.10 -11.82 -7.89
CA LEU A 104 -5.06 -11.18 -8.81
C LEU A 104 -4.46 -11.09 -10.23
N GLY A 105 -3.80 -12.15 -10.69
CA GLY A 105 -3.04 -12.17 -11.93
C GLY A 105 -1.67 -11.47 -11.78
N PRO A 106 -1.42 -10.32 -12.43
CA PRO A 106 -0.12 -9.62 -12.35
C PRO A 106 0.11 -8.91 -11.01
N ALA A 107 -0.95 -8.69 -10.22
CA ALA A 107 -0.89 -8.07 -8.92
C ALA A 107 -1.16 -9.09 -7.80
N VAL A 108 -0.61 -8.82 -6.63
CA VAL A 108 -0.86 -9.62 -5.43
C VAL A 108 -1.41 -8.68 -4.37
N PHE A 109 -2.54 -9.07 -3.78
CA PHE A 109 -3.21 -8.29 -2.77
C PHE A 109 -3.05 -8.95 -1.40
N GLN A 110 -2.75 -8.15 -0.38
CA GLN A 110 -2.59 -8.62 0.98
C GLN A 110 -3.74 -8.10 1.84
N PRO A 111 -4.72 -8.94 2.22
CA PRO A 111 -5.88 -8.51 3.00
C PRO A 111 -5.54 -7.80 4.32
N SER A 112 -4.42 -8.14 4.96
CA SER A 112 -3.98 -7.49 6.20
C SER A 112 -3.65 -6.01 6.02
N GLU A 113 -3.21 -5.57 4.83
CA GLU A 113 -2.97 -4.16 4.56
C GLU A 113 -4.29 -3.36 4.57
N PHE A 114 -5.34 -3.92 3.98
CA PHE A 114 -6.68 -3.33 4.03
C PHE A 114 -7.29 -3.36 5.43
N ALA A 115 -7.11 -4.47 6.17
CA ALA A 115 -7.60 -4.60 7.54
C ALA A 115 -7.03 -3.54 8.49
N LYS A 116 -5.74 -3.20 8.37
CA LYS A 116 -5.12 -2.12 9.16
C LYS A 116 -5.83 -0.78 8.96
N LEU A 117 -6.12 -0.42 7.70
CA LEU A 117 -6.82 0.81 7.37
C LEU A 117 -8.28 0.78 7.85
N ALA A 118 -8.99 -0.33 7.63
CA ALA A 118 -10.37 -0.50 8.09
C ALA A 118 -10.49 -0.34 9.61
N LEU A 119 -9.58 -0.96 10.36
CA LEU A 119 -9.52 -0.85 11.82
C LEU A 119 -9.17 0.56 12.29
N ALA A 120 -8.22 1.24 11.65
CA ALA A 120 -7.88 2.62 12.00
C ALA A 120 -9.07 3.57 11.80
N ILE A 121 -9.81 3.40 10.70
CA ILE A 121 -11.03 4.18 10.42
C ILE A 121 -12.12 3.87 11.45
N TRP A 122 -12.34 2.59 11.76
CA TRP A 122 -13.33 2.17 12.75
C TRP A 122 -13.00 2.67 14.16
N ALA A 123 -11.75 2.54 14.59
CA ALA A 123 -11.29 3.05 15.86
C ALA A 123 -11.55 4.56 15.96
N SER A 124 -11.14 5.35 14.96
CA SER A 124 -11.41 6.79 14.93
C SER A 124 -12.89 7.17 14.82
N ALA A 125 -13.75 6.27 14.35
CA ALA A 125 -15.17 6.51 14.15
C ALA A 125 -16.01 6.29 15.41
N TYR A 126 -15.58 5.38 16.29
CA TYR A 126 -16.37 4.89 17.42
C TYR A 126 -15.68 5.04 18.78
N TYR A 127 -14.39 5.40 18.80
CA TYR A 127 -13.61 5.66 20.01
C TYR A 127 -12.91 7.02 19.90
#